data_AF-P74051-F1
#
_entry.id   AF-P74051-F1
#
_cell.length_a   1.000
_cell.length_b   1.000
_cell.length_c   1.000
_cell.angle_alpha   90.00
_cell.angle_beta   90.00
_cell.angle_gamma   90.00
#
_symmetry.space_group_name_H-M   'P 1'
#
loop_
_entity.id
_entity.type
_entity.pdbx_description
1 polymer ?
#
loop_
_entity_poly.entity_id
_entity_poly.type
_entity_poly.pdbx_seq_one_letter_code
_entity_poly.pdbx_strand_id
1 'polypeptide(L)'
;MSHNRIKRYLQGVKLTPRLLWEQVRLELIESPKAYVVFDDTVLDKSYSKKIECSQWQYSGNARGLVKGIGLVSCVYVNPEVNQYWAIDYRLYGKWMDSYSKLEHVKEMLSQVTHSKNLMFATVLMDSWYATKKLMAFIDDTLNKIYYCPLKRNRLVDDSGITSPYQRVDALLWDASEIQQGKVIKI
;
A
#
# COMPACT_ATOMS: atom_id res chain seq x y z
N MET A 1 -31.33 13.19 -11.20
CA MET A 1 -31.35 11.82 -10.62
C MET A 1 -31.91 11.89 -9.21
N SER A 2 -32.82 11.01 -8.80
CA SER A 2 -33.43 11.08 -7.45
C SER A 2 -32.62 10.27 -6.42
N HIS A 3 -32.52 10.80 -5.19
CA HIS A 3 -31.82 10.17 -4.06
C HIS A 3 -32.20 8.69 -3.85
N ASN A 4 -33.46 8.34 -4.10
CA ASN A 4 -33.99 6.98 -3.92
C ASN A 4 -33.51 5.97 -4.96
N ARG A 5 -33.13 6.38 -6.17
CA ARG A 5 -32.57 5.48 -7.19
C ARG A 5 -31.14 5.09 -6.86
N ILE A 6 -30.32 6.05 -6.42
CA ILE A 6 -28.93 5.80 -6.00
C ILE A 6 -28.92 4.88 -4.78
N LYS A 7 -29.78 5.13 -3.78
CA LYS A 7 -29.88 4.27 -2.60
C LYS A 7 -30.27 2.82 -2.95
N ARG A 8 -31.28 2.62 -3.80
CA ARG A 8 -31.69 1.27 -4.26
C ARG A 8 -30.59 0.57 -5.05
N TYR A 9 -29.89 1.31 -5.92
CA TYR A 9 -28.76 0.79 -6.67
C TYR A 9 -27.62 0.32 -5.74
N LEU A 10 -27.21 1.17 -4.79
CA LEU A 10 -26.17 0.84 -3.82
C LEU A 10 -26.56 -0.30 -2.87
N GLN A 11 -27.86 -0.52 -2.62
CA GLN A 11 -28.36 -1.66 -1.84
C GLN A 11 -28.39 -2.96 -2.63
N GLY A 12 -28.51 -2.90 -3.96
CA GLY A 12 -28.61 -4.08 -4.83
C GLY A 12 -27.30 -4.49 -5.50
N VAL A 13 -26.27 -3.65 -5.47
CA VAL A 13 -25.00 -3.88 -6.19
C VAL A 13 -23.84 -3.97 -5.21
N LYS A 14 -23.09 -5.08 -5.28
CA LYS A 14 -21.79 -5.22 -4.63
C LYS A 14 -20.72 -4.68 -5.57
N LEU A 15 -20.26 -3.45 -5.33
CA LEU A 15 -19.08 -2.93 -6.00
C LEU A 15 -17.88 -3.73 -5.51
N THR A 16 -17.26 -4.50 -6.41
CA THR A 16 -16.12 -5.38 -6.10
C THR A 16 -14.85 -4.83 -6.73
N PRO A 17 -13.66 -5.22 -6.22
CA PRO A 17 -12.38 -4.85 -6.85
C PRO A 17 -12.29 -5.30 -8.31
N ARG A 18 -12.93 -6.42 -8.65
CA ARG A 18 -13.03 -6.90 -10.03
C ARG A 18 -13.75 -5.91 -10.95
N LEU A 19 -14.89 -5.38 -10.51
CA LEU A 19 -15.64 -4.40 -11.30
C LEU A 19 -14.85 -3.11 -11.51
N LEU A 20 -14.11 -2.65 -10.48
CA LEU A 20 -13.20 -1.51 -10.62
C LEU A 20 -12.15 -1.80 -11.70
N TRP A 21 -11.48 -2.94 -11.61
CA TRP A 21 -10.46 -3.35 -12.57
C TRP A 21 -11.00 -3.45 -14.00
N GLU A 22 -12.20 -4.01 -14.18
CA GLU A 22 -12.84 -4.15 -15.50
C GLU A 22 -13.10 -2.81 -16.19
N GLN A 23 -13.37 -1.75 -15.43
CA GLN A 23 -13.52 -0.39 -15.97
C GLN A 23 -12.16 0.26 -16.22
N VAL A 24 -11.29 0.22 -15.22
CA VAL A 24 -9.99 0.92 -15.26
C VAL A 24 -9.07 0.40 -16.36
N ARG A 25 -9.06 -0.92 -16.60
CA ARG A 25 -8.20 -1.52 -17.64
C ARG A 25 -8.48 -1.00 -19.06
N LEU A 26 -9.66 -0.42 -19.31
CA LEU A 26 -10.03 0.12 -20.62
C LEU A 26 -9.38 1.48 -20.89
N GLU A 27 -9.03 2.21 -19.83
CA GLU A 27 -8.47 3.56 -19.89
C GLU A 27 -7.00 3.61 -19.44
N LEU A 28 -6.51 2.52 -18.83
CA LEU A 28 -5.16 2.45 -18.27
C LEU A 28 -4.12 2.48 -19.39
N ILE A 29 -3.18 3.41 -19.28
CA ILE A 29 -2.03 3.53 -20.18
C ILE A 29 -0.80 2.97 -19.48
N GLU A 30 -0.31 1.82 -19.96
CA GLU A 30 0.84 1.15 -19.39
C GLU A 30 2.17 1.84 -19.74
N SER A 31 3.12 1.78 -18.81
CA SER A 31 4.51 2.18 -19.04
C SER A 31 5.47 1.30 -18.25
N PRO A 32 6.62 0.89 -18.83
CA PRO A 32 7.65 0.19 -18.09
C PRO A 32 8.24 1.05 -16.95
N LYS A 33 8.09 2.39 -16.99
CA LYS A 33 8.54 3.32 -15.95
C LYS A 33 7.48 3.63 -14.89
N ALA A 34 6.32 2.98 -14.98
CA ALA A 34 5.23 3.23 -14.05
C ALA A 34 5.57 2.79 -12.62
N TYR A 35 4.84 3.37 -11.68
CA TYR A 35 4.88 3.05 -10.27
C TYR A 35 3.60 2.35 -9.85
N VAL A 36 3.72 1.42 -8.91
CA VAL A 36 2.58 0.85 -8.18
C VAL A 36 2.66 1.35 -6.75
N VAL A 37 1.63 2.07 -6.31
CA VAL A 37 1.60 2.75 -5.01
C VAL A 37 0.60 2.07 -4.09
N PHE A 38 1.04 1.79 -2.87
CA PHE A 38 0.19 1.29 -1.79
C PHE A 38 0.06 2.30 -0.67
N ASP A 39 -1.18 2.55 -0.27
CA ASP A 39 -1.51 3.40 0.87
C ASP A 39 -2.74 2.85 1.61
N ASP A 40 -2.84 3.11 2.91
CA ASP A 40 -4.00 2.75 3.71
C ASP A 40 -4.72 3.95 4.32
N THR A 41 -6.04 3.89 4.26
CA THR A 41 -6.91 4.93 4.80
C THR A 41 -7.98 4.31 5.69
N VAL A 42 -8.36 5.05 6.73
CA VAL A 42 -9.51 4.71 7.57
C VAL A 42 -10.68 5.56 7.11
N LEU A 43 -11.70 4.90 6.53
CA LEU A 43 -12.96 5.54 6.20
C LEU A 43 -13.73 5.76 7.50
N ASP A 44 -13.76 7.00 7.97
CA ASP A 44 -14.48 7.38 9.20
C ASP A 44 -15.97 7.04 9.08
N LYS A 45 -16.47 6.29 10.07
CA LYS A 45 -17.87 5.91 10.25
C LYS A 45 -18.32 6.12 11.70
N SER A 46 -17.77 7.13 12.37
CA SER A 46 -18.07 7.54 13.76
C SER A 46 -19.58 7.67 14.02
N TYR A 47 -20.34 8.20 13.07
CA TYR A 47 -21.80 8.37 13.19
C TYR A 47 -22.63 7.12 12.82
N SER A 48 -21.99 6.02 12.41
CA SER A 48 -22.71 4.82 11.98
C SER A 48 -22.94 3.82 13.11
N LYS A 49 -24.22 3.52 13.35
CA LYS A 49 -24.66 2.54 14.35
C LYS A 49 -24.77 1.11 13.81
N LYS A 50 -24.90 0.91 12.48
CA LYS A 50 -25.13 -0.39 11.83
C LYS A 50 -24.32 -0.54 10.53
N ILE A 51 -23.00 -0.66 10.65
CA ILE A 51 -22.13 -1.09 9.55
C ILE A 51 -21.26 -2.22 10.08
N GLU A 52 -21.48 -3.42 9.55
CA GLU A 52 -20.87 -4.70 9.98
C GLU A 52 -19.34 -4.67 9.93
N CYS A 53 -18.77 -3.90 9.01
CA CYS A 53 -17.34 -3.78 8.77
C CYS A 53 -16.63 -2.63 9.52
N SER A 54 -17.36 -1.87 10.34
CA SER A 54 -16.82 -0.70 11.04
C SER A 54 -16.20 -1.08 12.39
N GLN A 55 -14.91 -0.82 12.56
CA GLN A 55 -14.15 -1.14 13.78
C GLN A 55 -13.40 0.08 14.31
N TRP A 56 -13.03 0.05 15.58
CA TRP A 56 -12.13 1.04 16.14
C TRP A 56 -10.72 0.84 15.58
N GLN A 57 -10.21 1.86 14.92
CA GLN A 57 -8.91 1.85 14.28
C GLN A 57 -8.16 3.12 14.63
N TYR A 58 -6.85 3.01 14.80
CA TYR A 58 -6.02 4.19 15.02
C TYR A 58 -5.93 4.97 13.72
N SER A 59 -6.36 6.23 13.74
CA SER A 59 -6.22 7.16 12.62
C SER A 59 -5.13 8.17 12.98
N GLY A 60 -4.06 8.22 12.18
CA GLY A 60 -3.01 9.22 12.34
C GLY A 60 -3.53 10.65 12.20
N ASN A 61 -4.53 10.85 11.35
CA ASN A 61 -5.17 12.16 11.14
C ASN A 61 -5.93 12.63 12.38
N ALA A 62 -6.72 11.75 13.00
CA ALA A 62 -7.47 12.08 14.22
C ALA A 62 -6.62 11.97 15.51
N ARG A 63 -5.36 11.50 15.40
CA ARG A 63 -4.46 11.18 16.52
C ARG A 63 -5.11 10.31 17.59
N GLY A 64 -5.98 9.39 17.19
CA GLY A 64 -6.82 8.63 18.13
C GLY A 64 -7.56 7.48 17.46
N LEU A 65 -8.33 6.76 18.27
CA LEU A 65 -9.20 5.69 17.78
C LEU A 65 -10.43 6.31 17.11
N VAL A 66 -10.62 5.98 15.85
CA VAL A 66 -11.81 6.34 15.06
C VAL A 66 -12.54 5.06 14.71
N LYS A 67 -13.86 5.07 14.87
CA LYS A 67 -14.70 3.98 14.38
C LYS A 67 -14.81 4.10 12.86
N GLY A 68 -14.20 3.19 12.12
CA GLY A 68 -14.11 3.28 10.66
C GLY A 68 -13.85 1.95 9.98
N ILE A 69 -13.83 1.98 8.65
CA ILE A 69 -13.51 0.82 7.80
C ILE A 69 -12.11 1.01 7.25
N GLY A 70 -11.28 -0.01 7.38
CA GLY A 70 -9.91 0.02 6.89
C GLY A 70 -9.90 -0.26 5.40
N LEU A 71 -9.16 0.54 4.63
CA LEU A 71 -9.01 0.38 3.19
C LEU A 71 -7.54 0.41 2.81
N VAL A 72 -7.05 -0.66 2.20
CA VAL A 72 -5.78 -0.67 1.47
C VAL A 72 -6.08 -0.37 0.01
N SER A 73 -5.40 0.62 -0.55
CA SER A 73 -5.52 1.02 -1.94
C SER A 73 -4.29 0.60 -2.75
N CYS A 74 -4.49 0.28 -4.02
CA CYS A 74 -3.41 0.04 -4.98
C CYS A 74 -3.64 0.91 -6.21
N VAL A 75 -2.70 1.82 -6.45
CA VAL A 75 -2.79 2.84 -7.49
C VAL A 75 -1.64 2.64 -8.47
N TYR A 76 -1.97 2.58 -9.75
CA TYR A 76 -1.00 2.60 -10.84
C TYR A 76 -0.73 4.05 -11.24
N VAL A 77 0.53 4.45 -11.30
CA VAL A 77 0.93 5.82 -11.67
C VAL A 77 1.84 5.75 -12.88
N ASN A 78 1.44 6.40 -13.96
CA ASN A 78 2.27 6.54 -15.15
C ASN A 78 2.87 7.96 -15.20
N PRO A 79 4.17 8.13 -14.92
CA PRO A 79 4.80 9.44 -14.93
C PRO A 79 4.92 10.04 -16.34
N GLU A 80 4.90 9.22 -17.40
CA GLU A 80 5.09 9.69 -18.78
C GLU A 80 3.87 10.47 -19.28
N VAL A 81 2.68 10.12 -18.78
CA VAL A 81 1.43 10.85 -19.07
C VAL A 81 0.92 11.66 -17.87
N ASN A 82 1.63 11.63 -16.74
CA ASN A 82 1.23 12.27 -15.49
C ASN A 82 -0.21 11.91 -15.05
N GLN A 83 -0.55 10.62 -15.14
CA GLN A 83 -1.87 10.09 -14.78
C GLN A 83 -1.76 8.93 -13.79
N TYR A 84 -2.86 8.66 -13.10
CA TYR A 84 -2.96 7.57 -12.14
C TYR A 84 -4.33 6.90 -12.19
N TRP A 85 -4.36 5.61 -11.83
CA TRP A 85 -5.57 4.79 -11.83
C TRP A 85 -5.62 3.93 -10.58
N ALA A 86 -6.76 3.91 -9.90
CA ALA A 86 -7.00 2.96 -8.80
C ALA A 86 -7.30 1.58 -9.40
N ILE A 87 -6.35 0.65 -9.30
CA ILE A 87 -6.44 -0.65 -9.98
C ILE A 87 -6.94 -1.77 -9.07
N ASP A 88 -6.95 -1.54 -7.75
CA ASP A 88 -7.44 -2.49 -6.76
C ASP A 88 -7.67 -1.80 -5.41
N TYR A 89 -8.49 -2.43 -4.57
CA TYR A 89 -8.68 -2.03 -3.19
C TYR A 89 -9.07 -3.23 -2.33
N ARG A 90 -8.66 -3.22 -1.05
CA ARG A 90 -9.03 -4.26 -0.09
C ARG A 90 -9.56 -3.61 1.18
N LEU A 91 -10.76 -4.02 1.58
CA LEU A 91 -11.28 -3.67 2.88
C LEU A 91 -10.65 -4.60 3.91
N TYR A 92 -10.03 -4.05 4.94
CA TYR A 92 -9.46 -4.85 6.02
C TYR A 92 -10.20 -4.57 7.33
N GLY A 93 -10.40 -5.62 8.12
CA GLY A 93 -11.02 -5.55 9.42
C GLY A 93 -10.90 -6.89 10.14
N LYS A 94 -10.53 -6.86 11.43
CA LYS A 94 -10.14 -8.03 12.24
C LYS A 94 -11.19 -9.15 12.30
N TRP A 95 -12.45 -8.85 11.96
CA TRP A 95 -13.58 -9.79 12.02
C TRP A 95 -14.09 -10.21 10.63
N MET A 96 -13.67 -9.54 9.57
CA MET A 96 -14.11 -9.84 8.20
C MET A 96 -13.09 -10.67 7.42
N ASP A 97 -11.81 -10.46 7.72
CA ASP A 97 -10.73 -11.11 7.00
C ASP A 97 -9.64 -11.57 7.99
N SER A 98 -9.10 -12.77 7.78
CA SER A 98 -7.95 -13.27 8.51
C SER A 98 -6.63 -12.68 7.99
N TYR A 99 -6.66 -12.01 6.84
CA TYR A 99 -5.50 -11.42 6.20
C TYR A 99 -5.08 -10.13 6.88
N SER A 100 -3.76 -9.98 7.07
CA SER A 100 -3.19 -8.72 7.52
C SER A 100 -3.08 -7.74 6.33
N LYS A 101 -2.90 -6.44 6.62
CA LYS A 101 -2.62 -5.45 5.56
C LYS A 101 -1.43 -5.85 4.67
N LEU A 102 -0.39 -6.45 5.26
CA LEU A 102 0.80 -6.90 4.53
C LEU A 102 0.46 -8.03 3.56
N GLU A 103 -0.39 -8.98 3.98
CA GLU A 103 -0.84 -10.06 3.11
C GLU A 103 -1.74 -9.53 1.98
N HIS A 104 -2.59 -8.53 2.25
CA HIS A 104 -3.33 -7.85 1.19
C HIS A 104 -2.41 -7.20 0.17
N VAL A 105 -1.41 -6.41 0.60
CA VAL A 105 -0.46 -5.78 -0.33
C VAL A 105 0.28 -6.83 -1.15
N LYS A 106 0.72 -7.92 -0.53
CA LYS A 106 1.38 -9.03 -1.22
C LYS A 106 0.47 -9.68 -2.27
N GLU A 107 -0.78 -9.98 -1.93
CA GLU A 107 -1.75 -10.56 -2.85
C GLU A 107 -2.06 -9.59 -4.01
N MET A 108 -2.26 -8.31 -3.71
CA MET A 108 -2.51 -7.27 -4.71
C MET A 108 -1.31 -7.14 -5.67
N LEU A 109 -0.07 -7.14 -5.17
CA LEU A 109 1.14 -7.13 -5.99
C LEU A 109 1.25 -8.38 -6.89
N SER A 110 0.97 -9.56 -6.34
CA SER A 110 0.93 -10.80 -7.12
C SER A 110 -0.13 -10.72 -8.22
N GLN A 111 -1.31 -10.16 -7.95
CA GLN A 111 -2.34 -9.99 -8.96
C GLN A 111 -1.94 -8.98 -10.04
N VAL A 112 -1.30 -7.86 -9.66
CA VAL A 112 -0.78 -6.87 -10.62
C VAL A 112 0.24 -7.51 -11.56
N THR A 113 1.13 -8.34 -11.03
CA THR A 113 2.24 -8.93 -11.78
C THR A 113 1.82 -10.17 -12.59
N HIS A 114 1.07 -11.09 -12.00
CA HIS A 114 0.79 -12.39 -12.62
C HIS A 114 -0.58 -12.46 -13.30
N SER A 115 -1.60 -11.80 -12.76
CA SER A 115 -2.97 -11.88 -13.28
C SER A 115 -3.29 -10.74 -14.25
N LYS A 116 -2.93 -9.52 -13.88
CA LYS A 116 -3.13 -8.31 -14.70
C LYS A 116 -1.96 -8.11 -15.67
N ASN A 117 -0.79 -8.67 -15.36
CA ASN A 117 0.44 -8.60 -16.16
C ASN A 117 0.82 -7.16 -16.56
N LEU A 118 0.66 -6.23 -15.62
CA LEU A 118 0.92 -4.82 -15.85
C LEU A 118 2.42 -4.52 -15.88
N MET A 119 2.84 -3.67 -16.81
CA MET A 119 4.20 -3.13 -16.83
C MET A 119 4.38 -2.08 -15.76
N PHE A 120 5.41 -2.21 -14.92
CA PHE A 120 5.85 -1.20 -13.95
C PHE A 120 7.29 -1.48 -13.52
N ALA A 121 8.02 -0.45 -13.08
CA ALA A 121 9.39 -0.56 -12.61
C ALA A 121 9.47 -0.65 -11.08
N THR A 122 8.63 0.12 -10.39
CA THR A 122 8.87 0.43 -8.98
C THR A 122 7.61 0.37 -8.13
N VAL A 123 7.73 -0.16 -6.92
CA VAL A 123 6.67 -0.18 -5.91
C VAL A 123 6.94 0.92 -4.87
N LEU A 124 5.97 1.79 -4.64
CA LEU A 124 6.03 2.84 -3.63
C LEU A 124 5.10 2.48 -2.45
N MET A 125 5.61 2.62 -1.23
CA MET A 125 4.82 2.34 -0.03
C MET A 125 5.29 3.19 1.15
N ASP A 126 4.43 3.33 2.15
CA ASP A 126 4.77 4.04 3.37
C ASP A 126 5.77 3.29 4.28
N SER A 127 6.17 3.94 5.37
CA SER A 127 7.08 3.35 6.36
C SER A 127 6.48 2.23 7.23
N TRP A 128 5.16 2.11 7.25
CA TRP A 128 4.47 1.04 7.95
C TRP A 128 4.61 -0.28 7.19
N TYR A 129 4.61 -0.24 5.86
CA TYR A 129 4.79 -1.39 4.98
C TYR A 129 6.25 -1.86 4.84
N ALA A 130 7.23 -1.05 5.24
CA ALA A 130 8.68 -1.30 5.10
C ALA A 130 9.19 -2.48 5.96
N THR A 131 8.77 -3.71 5.63
CA THR A 131 9.11 -4.94 6.34
C THR A 131 10.00 -5.84 5.49
N LYS A 132 10.94 -6.54 6.12
CA LYS A 132 11.87 -7.46 5.45
C LYS A 132 11.18 -8.44 4.52
N LYS A 133 10.09 -9.08 4.97
CA LYS A 133 9.34 -10.06 4.18
C LYS A 133 8.74 -9.47 2.91
N LEU A 134 8.17 -8.26 2.99
CA LEU A 134 7.55 -7.61 1.84
C LEU A 134 8.62 -7.08 0.87
N MET A 135 9.69 -6.48 1.40
CA MET A 135 10.80 -5.96 0.60
C MET A 135 11.51 -7.08 -0.17
N ALA A 136 11.84 -8.19 0.51
CA ALA A 136 12.41 -9.38 -0.14
C ALA A 136 11.46 -9.99 -1.17
N PHE A 137 10.15 -9.98 -0.93
CA PHE A 137 9.19 -10.45 -1.94
C PHE A 137 9.23 -9.59 -3.21
N ILE A 138 9.31 -8.26 -3.08
CA ILE A 138 9.34 -7.35 -4.24
C ILE A 138 10.66 -7.49 -5.01
N ASP A 139 11.78 -7.58 -4.30
CA ASP A 139 13.11 -7.68 -4.88
C ASP A 139 13.36 -9.09 -5.43
N ASP A 140 13.39 -10.10 -4.56
CA ASP A 140 13.82 -11.46 -4.90
C ASP A 140 12.79 -12.20 -5.78
N THR A 141 11.48 -11.97 -5.55
CA THR A 141 10.43 -12.74 -6.24
C THR A 141 9.88 -12.02 -7.46
N LEU A 142 9.66 -10.70 -7.37
CA LEU A 142 9.09 -9.92 -8.48
C LEU A 142 10.16 -9.25 -9.35
N ASN A 143 11.42 -9.18 -8.90
CA ASN A 143 12.52 -8.48 -9.55
C ASN A 143 12.13 -7.02 -9.88
N LYS A 144 11.58 -6.32 -8.88
CA LYS A 144 11.14 -4.93 -8.97
C LYS A 144 11.89 -4.06 -7.96
N ILE A 145 12.03 -2.79 -8.30
CA ILE A 145 12.56 -1.79 -7.37
C ILE A 145 11.45 -1.46 -6.36
N TYR A 146 11.80 -1.22 -5.10
CA TYR A 146 10.88 -0.63 -4.14
C TYR A 146 11.46 0.65 -3.56
N TYR A 147 10.57 1.56 -3.15
CA TYR A 147 10.93 2.72 -2.35
C TYR A 147 9.97 2.82 -1.18
N CYS A 148 10.53 2.83 0.03
CA CYS A 148 9.79 2.99 1.26
C CYS A 148 10.63 3.71 2.32
N PRO A 149 10.07 4.71 3.02
CA PRO A 149 10.78 5.33 4.13
C PRO A 149 10.99 4.33 5.27
N LEU A 150 12.13 4.37 5.96
CA LEU A 150 12.34 3.58 7.17
C LEU A 150 12.05 4.42 8.41
N LYS A 151 11.41 3.80 9.40
CA LYS A 151 11.21 4.46 10.70
C LYS A 151 12.55 4.63 11.41
N ARG A 152 12.74 5.78 12.05
CA ARG A 152 13.96 6.15 12.78
C ARG A 152 14.44 5.10 13.80
N ASN A 153 13.50 4.39 14.43
CA ASN A 153 13.78 3.37 15.44
C ASN A 153 13.91 1.94 14.88
N ARG A 154 13.89 1.77 13.55
CA ARG A 154 14.19 0.48 12.92
C ARG A 154 15.65 0.14 13.19
N LEU A 155 15.89 -1.10 13.58
CA LEU A 155 17.23 -1.65 13.75
C LEU A 155 17.77 -2.10 12.39
N VAL A 156 18.97 -1.65 12.03
CA VAL A 156 19.66 -1.94 10.78
C VAL A 156 21.15 -2.15 11.04
N ASP A 157 21.82 -2.82 10.11
CA ASP A 157 23.27 -3.05 10.13
C ASP A 157 23.90 -2.42 8.89
N ASP A 158 24.76 -1.42 9.08
CA ASP A 158 25.49 -0.70 8.03
C ASP A 158 26.97 -1.13 7.93
N SER A 159 27.40 -2.15 8.69
CA SER A 159 28.79 -2.58 8.78
C SER A 159 29.03 -3.99 8.22
N GLY A 160 28.01 -4.59 7.62
CA GLY A 160 28.13 -5.88 6.94
C GLY A 160 28.39 -7.03 7.90
N ILE A 161 27.69 -7.09 9.04
CA ILE A 161 27.76 -8.12 10.10
C ILE A 161 28.93 -7.93 11.08
N THR A 162 29.68 -6.83 10.99
CA THR A 162 30.81 -6.58 11.91
C THR A 162 30.39 -5.89 13.21
N SER A 163 29.22 -5.25 13.25
CA SER A 163 28.69 -4.54 14.42
C SER A 163 27.26 -4.97 14.73
N PRO A 164 26.78 -4.81 15.97
CA PRO A 164 25.39 -5.05 16.30
C PRO A 164 24.48 -4.08 15.53
N TYR A 165 23.23 -4.51 15.32
CA TYR A 165 22.23 -3.66 14.70
C TYR A 165 22.02 -2.39 15.53
N GLN A 166 21.92 -1.25 14.85
CA GLN A 166 21.67 0.05 15.45
C GLN A 166 20.45 0.71 14.83
N ARG A 167 19.93 1.74 15.51
CA ARG A 167 18.76 2.46 15.01
C ARG A 167 19.15 3.30 13.79
N VAL A 168 18.22 3.48 12.85
CA VAL A 168 18.41 4.35 11.68
C VAL A 168 18.80 5.77 12.09
N ASP A 169 18.24 6.31 13.18
CA ASP A 169 18.60 7.65 13.69
C ASP A 169 19.96 7.74 14.40
N ALA A 170 20.61 6.60 14.65
CA ALA A 170 21.95 6.53 15.21
C ALA A 170 23.04 6.32 14.14
N LEU A 171 22.67 6.12 12.88
CA LEU A 171 23.62 5.95 11.79
C LEU A 171 24.45 7.22 11.60
N LEU A 172 25.75 7.04 11.48
CA LEU A 172 26.66 8.09 11.05
C LEU A 172 26.67 8.16 9.53
N TRP A 173 26.66 9.39 9.00
CA TRP A 173 26.65 9.66 7.57
C TRP A 173 27.83 10.55 7.22
N ASP A 174 28.65 10.12 6.27
CA ASP A 174 29.64 10.99 5.67
C ASP A 174 29.08 11.77 4.46
N ALA A 175 29.88 12.70 3.92
CA ALA A 175 29.44 13.56 2.80
C ALA A 175 29.12 12.77 1.52
N SER A 176 29.80 11.65 1.28
CA SER A 176 29.55 10.78 0.13
C SER A 176 28.27 9.97 0.32
N GLU A 177 28.06 9.43 1.52
CA GLU A 177 26.87 8.65 1.90
C GLU A 177 25.60 9.52 1.87
N ILE A 178 25.69 10.80 2.20
CA ILE A 178 24.56 11.74 2.05
C ILE A 178 24.14 11.89 0.58
N GLN A 179 25.09 11.84 -0.35
CA GLN A 179 24.82 12.03 -1.77
C GLN A 179 24.38 10.74 -2.47
N GLN A 180 25.00 9.61 -2.12
CA GLN A 180 24.83 8.33 -2.83
C GLN A 180 23.89 7.35 -2.10
N GLY A 181 23.60 7.62 -0.83
CA GLY A 181 22.93 6.67 0.04
C GLY A 181 23.91 5.71 0.71
N LYS A 182 23.39 4.98 1.70
CA LYS A 182 24.13 4.01 2.50
C LYS A 182 23.55 2.62 2.29
N VAL A 183 24.41 1.63 2.06
CA VAL A 183 23.99 0.22 2.01
C VAL A 183 23.75 -0.26 3.43
N ILE A 184 22.55 -0.77 3.67
CA ILE A 184 22.13 -1.26 4.98
C ILE A 184 21.47 -2.63 4.86
N LYS A 185 21.58 -3.42 5.92
CA LYS A 185 20.89 -4.68 6.11
C LYS A 185 19.76 -4.52 7.12
N ILE A 186 18.59 -5.09 6.80
CA ILE A 186 17.34 -5.07 7.58
C ILE A 186 16.96 -6.47 8.05
#